data_AF-A0A661RUB0-F1
#
_entry.id   AF-A0A661RUB0-F1
#
_cell.length_a   1.000
_cell.length_b   1.000
_cell.length_c   1.000
_cell.angle_alpha   90.00
_cell.angle_beta   90.00
_cell.angle_gamma   90.00
#
_symmetry.space_group_name_H-M   'P 1'
#
loop_
_entity.id
_entity.type
_entity.pdbx_description
1 polymer ?
#
loop_
_entity_poly.entity_id
_entity_poly.type
_entity_poly.pdbx_seq_one_letter_code
_entity_poly.pdbx_strand_id
1 'polypeptide(L)'
;MCNISSQLEIYNRELLAKTQQSLLGIACHAYGKDEIQVKHQIKSFCIHVVPVTAGHGIITDFCKTVAAILQFLGFNTLVSDLPDASGVALAFENRANAVMMADDHRFVGLNLNNRCVADNSKATGQVFASALDLMAKGIKDCKVLVLGCGPVGEAAARTLLSLGAQVILCDIHLPAALSLKERLCLYPGANNIVIEEDVSMALSKYGYVLEATPSVDTIPDKLICNHMFVAAPGVPLGISENGCKIMKDRLIHDKLELGVAAMAVSLLS
;
A
#
# COMPACT_ATOMS: atom_id res chain seq x y z
N MET A 1 -2.64 -21.80 -11.04
CA MET A 1 -3.43 -21.38 -9.85
C MET A 1 -2.78 -21.76 -8.52
N CYS A 2 -2.15 -22.94 -8.36
CA CYS A 2 -1.57 -23.35 -7.06
C CYS A 2 -0.42 -22.48 -6.49
N ASN A 3 0.29 -21.68 -7.30
CA ASN A 3 1.48 -20.96 -6.83
C ASN A 3 1.16 -19.63 -6.11
N ILE A 4 0.11 -18.91 -6.54
CA ILE A 4 -0.25 -17.60 -5.95
C ILE A 4 -0.75 -17.79 -4.51
N SER A 5 -1.65 -18.77 -4.27
CA SER A 5 -2.18 -19.03 -2.93
C SER A 5 -1.09 -19.50 -1.94
N SER A 6 -0.17 -20.37 -2.37
CA SER A 6 0.95 -20.78 -1.52
C SER A 6 1.92 -19.63 -1.21
N GLN A 7 2.13 -18.72 -2.16
CA GLN A 7 2.94 -17.52 -1.95
C GLN A 7 2.28 -16.54 -0.99
N LEU A 8 0.95 -16.35 -1.06
CA LEU A 8 0.20 -15.52 -0.12
C LEU A 8 0.28 -16.04 1.32
N GLU A 9 0.20 -17.35 1.52
CA GLU A 9 0.38 -17.96 2.85
C GLU A 9 1.79 -17.75 3.40
N ILE A 10 2.82 -17.87 2.56
CA ILE A 10 4.21 -17.59 2.95
C ILE A 10 4.35 -16.12 3.32
N TYR A 11 3.91 -15.22 2.44
CA TYR A 11 3.99 -13.78 2.66
C TYR A 11 3.24 -13.34 3.92
N ASN A 12 2.04 -13.88 4.16
CA ASN A 12 1.27 -13.58 5.36
C ASN A 12 1.98 -14.03 6.66
N ARG A 13 2.69 -15.16 6.63
CA ARG A 13 3.54 -15.58 7.76
C ARG A 13 4.75 -14.67 7.95
N GLU A 14 5.36 -14.19 6.87
CA GLU A 14 6.44 -13.20 6.96
C GLU A 14 5.94 -11.89 7.56
N LEU A 15 4.77 -11.41 7.15
CA LEU A 15 4.13 -10.23 7.74
C LEU A 15 3.88 -10.42 9.23
N LEU A 16 3.35 -11.57 9.66
CA LEU A 16 3.18 -11.90 11.08
C LEU A 16 4.50 -11.85 11.85
N ALA A 17 5.58 -12.40 11.29
CA ALA A 17 6.89 -12.36 11.92
C ALA A 17 7.42 -10.92 12.06
N LYS A 18 7.26 -10.10 11.02
CA LYS A 18 7.79 -8.71 10.95
C LYS A 18 6.95 -7.70 11.73
N THR A 19 5.63 -7.89 11.82
CA THR A 19 4.68 -6.88 12.30
C THR A 19 3.78 -7.35 13.44
N GLN A 20 3.81 -8.65 13.77
CA GLN A 20 2.82 -9.30 14.65
C GLN A 20 1.37 -9.25 14.11
N GLN A 21 1.20 -8.88 12.83
CA GLN A 21 -0.10 -8.77 12.18
C GLN A 21 -0.12 -9.54 10.86
N SER A 22 -1.30 -10.07 10.53
CA SER A 22 -1.56 -10.69 9.23
C SER A 22 -1.74 -9.62 8.15
N LEU A 23 -1.80 -10.01 6.88
CA LEU A 23 -2.15 -9.14 5.75
C LEU A 23 -3.46 -8.37 6.01
N LEU A 24 -4.49 -9.08 6.49
CA LEU A 24 -5.76 -8.48 6.87
C LEU A 24 -5.61 -7.55 8.09
N GLY A 25 -4.83 -7.97 9.09
CA GLY A 25 -4.58 -7.19 10.31
C GLY A 25 -3.89 -5.85 10.02
N ILE A 26 -2.90 -5.84 9.13
CA ILE A 26 -2.22 -4.60 8.69
C ILE A 26 -3.21 -3.69 7.94
N ALA A 27 -4.03 -4.25 7.04
CA ALA A 27 -5.05 -3.48 6.33
C ALA A 27 -6.13 -2.92 7.29
N CYS A 28 -6.52 -3.67 8.31
CA CYS A 28 -7.45 -3.20 9.36
C CYS A 28 -6.82 -2.07 10.19
N HIS A 29 -5.56 -2.24 10.62
CA HIS A 29 -4.79 -1.20 11.32
C HIS A 29 -4.73 0.09 10.52
N ALA A 30 -4.45 -0.02 9.22
CA ALA A 30 -4.37 1.12 8.32
C ALA A 30 -5.65 1.96 8.27
N TYR A 31 -6.82 1.34 8.42
CA TYR A 31 -8.12 2.03 8.42
C TYR A 31 -8.76 2.15 9.81
N GLY A 32 -8.04 1.82 10.88
CA GLY A 32 -8.55 1.87 12.25
C GLY A 32 -9.77 0.98 12.48
N LYS A 33 -9.84 -0.17 11.81
CA LYS A 33 -10.98 -1.09 11.88
C LYS A 33 -10.68 -2.28 12.78
N ASP A 34 -11.72 -2.75 13.48
CA ASP A 34 -11.66 -3.99 14.24
C ASP A 34 -11.65 -5.21 13.29
N GLU A 35 -10.62 -6.05 13.41
CA GLU A 35 -10.43 -7.20 12.52
C GLU A 35 -11.56 -8.23 12.64
N ILE A 36 -12.14 -8.41 13.83
CA ILE A 36 -13.22 -9.37 14.06
C ILE A 36 -14.49 -8.92 13.32
N GLN A 37 -14.82 -7.63 13.43
CA GLN A 37 -15.93 -7.03 12.69
C GLN A 37 -15.71 -7.12 11.17
N VAL A 38 -14.51 -6.80 10.70
CA VAL A 38 -14.14 -6.90 9.28
C VAL A 38 -14.31 -8.33 8.77
N LYS A 39 -13.80 -9.34 9.49
CA LYS A 39 -13.99 -10.76 9.13
C LYS A 39 -15.45 -11.17 9.02
N HIS A 40 -16.34 -10.56 9.80
CA HIS A 40 -17.78 -10.81 9.70
C HIS A 40 -18.37 -10.21 8.42
N GLN A 41 -18.02 -8.96 8.11
CA GLN A 41 -18.52 -8.23 6.93
C GLN A 41 -18.04 -8.87 5.62
N ILE A 42 -16.78 -9.29 5.56
CA ILE A 42 -16.12 -9.88 4.39
C ILE A 42 -16.92 -11.07 3.81
N LYS A 43 -17.49 -11.93 4.67
CA LYS A 43 -18.22 -13.15 4.26
C LYS A 43 -19.45 -12.87 3.39
N SER A 44 -20.04 -11.68 3.53
CA SER A 44 -21.21 -11.26 2.76
C SER A 44 -20.88 -10.21 1.70
N PHE A 45 -19.60 -9.82 1.58
CA PHE A 45 -19.17 -8.75 0.68
C PHE A 45 -18.58 -9.33 -0.60
N CYS A 46 -19.31 -9.19 -1.70
CA CYS A 46 -18.93 -9.65 -3.03
C CYS A 46 -18.20 -8.56 -3.81
N ILE A 47 -17.02 -8.89 -4.34
CA ILE A 47 -16.20 -8.00 -5.18
C ILE A 47 -16.03 -8.64 -6.56
N HIS A 48 -16.41 -7.93 -7.61
CA HIS A 48 -16.08 -8.33 -8.98
C HIS A 48 -14.80 -7.66 -9.43
N VAL A 49 -13.86 -8.44 -9.96
CA VAL A 49 -12.63 -7.92 -10.58
C VAL A 49 -12.86 -7.86 -12.09
N VAL A 50 -12.87 -6.66 -12.66
CA VAL A 50 -13.22 -6.42 -14.06
C VAL A 50 -11.97 -6.11 -14.87
N PRO A 51 -11.67 -6.91 -15.93
CA PRO A 51 -10.60 -6.59 -16.87
C PRO A 51 -10.91 -5.29 -17.61
N VAL A 52 -9.88 -4.49 -17.90
CA VAL A 52 -10.01 -3.25 -18.67
C VAL A 52 -9.13 -3.34 -19.90
N THR A 53 -9.67 -2.94 -21.05
CA THR A 53 -8.95 -2.96 -22.34
C THR A 53 -8.42 -1.60 -22.76
N ALA A 54 -8.79 -0.53 -22.04
CA ALA A 54 -8.26 0.80 -22.28
C ALA A 54 -6.73 0.86 -22.10
N GLY A 55 -6.08 1.77 -22.83
CA GLY A 55 -4.64 2.00 -22.70
C GLY A 55 -3.80 0.86 -23.29
N HIS A 56 -2.83 0.35 -22.55
CA HIS A 56 -2.00 -0.81 -22.93
C HIS A 56 -2.78 -2.14 -22.91
N GLY A 57 -4.06 -2.11 -22.56
CA GLY A 57 -4.94 -3.27 -22.58
C GLY A 57 -4.82 -4.14 -21.33
N ILE A 58 -5.25 -5.38 -21.45
CA ILE A 58 -5.34 -6.30 -20.31
C ILE A 58 -3.93 -6.69 -19.85
N ILE A 59 -3.59 -6.31 -18.62
CA ILE A 59 -2.39 -6.79 -17.94
C ILE A 59 -2.58 -8.27 -17.60
N THR A 60 -1.78 -9.14 -18.23
CA THR A 60 -1.84 -10.59 -18.04
C THR A 60 -1.80 -10.98 -16.56
N ASP A 61 -2.75 -11.83 -16.16
CA ASP A 61 -2.93 -12.35 -14.80
C ASP A 61 -3.22 -11.33 -13.69
N PHE A 62 -3.24 -10.01 -13.96
CA PHE A 62 -3.53 -8.98 -12.95
C PHE A 62 -4.86 -9.24 -12.22
N CYS A 63 -5.95 -9.41 -12.97
CA CYS A 63 -7.27 -9.66 -12.38
C CYS A 63 -7.31 -10.96 -11.57
N LYS A 64 -6.59 -12.00 -12.01
CA LYS A 64 -6.51 -13.26 -11.28
C LYS A 64 -5.71 -13.12 -9.99
N THR A 65 -4.64 -12.32 -9.99
CA THR A 65 -3.84 -12.02 -8.80
C THR A 65 -4.65 -11.21 -7.79
N VAL A 66 -5.33 -10.14 -8.22
CA VAL A 66 -6.24 -9.37 -7.36
C VAL A 66 -7.30 -10.28 -6.76
N ALA A 67 -7.95 -11.11 -7.57
CA ALA A 67 -8.96 -12.04 -7.09
C ALA A 67 -8.41 -13.05 -6.08
N ALA A 68 -7.21 -13.59 -6.30
CA ALA A 68 -6.57 -14.51 -5.37
C ALA A 68 -6.27 -13.84 -4.02
N ILE A 69 -5.82 -12.58 -4.01
CA ILE A 69 -5.60 -11.80 -2.77
C ILE A 69 -6.93 -11.60 -2.04
N LEU A 70 -7.98 -11.17 -2.75
CA LEU A 70 -9.31 -10.95 -2.16
C LEU A 70 -9.90 -12.24 -1.55
N GLN A 71 -9.79 -13.36 -2.28
CA GLN A 71 -10.23 -14.67 -1.79
C GLN A 71 -9.42 -15.13 -0.58
N PHE A 72 -8.10 -14.88 -0.57
CA PHE A 72 -7.24 -15.16 0.58
C PHE A 72 -7.65 -14.37 1.83
N LEU A 73 -8.08 -13.12 1.66
CA LEU A 73 -8.64 -12.30 2.75
C LEU A 73 -10.05 -12.76 3.20
N GLY A 74 -10.70 -13.64 2.42
CA GLY A 74 -12.00 -14.24 2.70
C GLY A 74 -13.18 -13.62 1.95
N PHE A 75 -12.96 -12.67 1.03
CA PHE A 75 -14.03 -12.04 0.27
C PHE A 75 -14.65 -13.02 -0.74
N ASN A 76 -15.96 -12.88 -0.97
CA ASN A 76 -16.58 -13.49 -2.14
C ASN A 76 -16.09 -12.74 -3.38
N THR A 77 -15.40 -13.40 -4.29
CA THR A 77 -14.76 -12.70 -5.42
C THR A 77 -14.89 -13.47 -6.71
N LEU A 78 -15.23 -12.74 -7.78
CA LEU A 78 -15.37 -13.25 -9.14
C LEU A 78 -14.56 -12.38 -10.10
N VAL A 79 -13.82 -13.00 -11.00
CA VAL A 79 -13.21 -12.30 -12.15
C VAL A 79 -14.22 -12.30 -13.29
N SER A 80 -14.54 -11.13 -13.82
CA SER A 80 -15.47 -11.01 -14.94
C SER A 80 -14.83 -11.55 -16.22
N ASP A 81 -15.56 -12.40 -16.95
CA ASP A 81 -15.17 -12.83 -18.31
C ASP A 81 -15.39 -11.71 -19.35
N LEU A 82 -16.19 -10.70 -19.02
CA LEU A 82 -16.45 -9.53 -19.85
C LEU A 82 -15.60 -8.35 -19.37
N PRO A 83 -14.89 -7.63 -20.26
CA PRO A 83 -14.13 -6.44 -19.88
C PRO A 83 -14.99 -5.18 -19.82
N ASP A 84 -14.39 -4.10 -19.32
CA ASP A 84 -14.86 -2.72 -19.43
C ASP A 84 -16.30 -2.53 -18.92
N ALA A 85 -17.10 -1.73 -19.65
CA ALA A 85 -18.49 -1.44 -19.30
C ALA A 85 -19.35 -2.70 -19.16
N SER A 86 -19.10 -3.73 -19.98
CA SER A 86 -19.85 -5.00 -19.92
C SER A 86 -19.56 -5.76 -18.63
N GLY A 87 -18.30 -5.79 -18.19
CA GLY A 87 -17.93 -6.41 -16.91
C GLY A 87 -18.47 -5.65 -15.70
N VAL A 88 -18.48 -4.31 -15.77
CA VAL A 88 -19.11 -3.47 -14.74
C VAL A 88 -20.62 -3.72 -14.69
N ALA A 89 -21.30 -3.73 -15.84
CA ALA A 89 -22.73 -4.02 -15.91
C ALA A 89 -23.07 -5.41 -15.31
N LEU A 90 -22.27 -6.43 -15.65
CA LEU A 90 -22.42 -7.77 -15.08
C LEU A 90 -22.28 -7.80 -13.56
N ALA A 91 -21.44 -6.95 -12.96
CA ALA A 91 -21.33 -6.83 -11.51
C ALA A 91 -22.61 -6.26 -10.87
N PHE A 92 -23.25 -5.27 -11.52
CA PHE A 92 -24.54 -4.75 -11.08
C PHE A 92 -25.66 -5.79 -11.20
N GLU A 93 -25.72 -6.50 -12.34
CA GLU A 93 -26.73 -7.55 -12.59
C GLU A 93 -26.62 -8.68 -11.56
N ASN A 94 -25.40 -9.05 -11.18
CA ASN A 94 -25.12 -10.04 -10.14
C ASN A 94 -25.20 -9.49 -8.71
N ARG A 95 -25.57 -8.22 -8.53
CA ARG A 95 -25.69 -7.56 -7.21
C ARG A 95 -24.39 -7.62 -6.39
N ALA A 96 -23.24 -7.50 -7.05
CA ALA A 96 -21.96 -7.37 -6.37
C ALA A 96 -21.96 -6.14 -5.44
N ASN A 97 -21.22 -6.19 -4.33
CA ASN A 97 -21.11 -5.06 -3.42
C ASN A 97 -20.09 -4.04 -3.91
N ALA A 98 -19.05 -4.50 -4.63
CA ALA A 98 -18.04 -3.64 -5.21
C ALA A 98 -17.49 -4.17 -6.53
N VAL A 99 -16.85 -3.29 -7.28
CA VAL A 99 -16.01 -3.62 -8.43
C VAL A 99 -14.59 -3.16 -8.18
N MET A 100 -13.60 -3.95 -8.57
CA MET A 100 -12.20 -3.51 -8.68
C MET A 100 -11.74 -3.63 -10.13
N MET A 101 -11.10 -2.58 -10.64
CA MET A 101 -10.62 -2.50 -12.02
C MET A 101 -9.48 -1.51 -12.14
N ALA A 102 -8.59 -1.72 -13.11
CA ALA A 102 -7.43 -0.88 -13.32
C ALA A 102 -7.22 -0.60 -14.81
N ASP A 103 -6.93 0.66 -15.14
CA ASP A 103 -6.30 1.07 -16.39
C ASP A 103 -4.84 1.51 -16.14
N ASP A 104 -4.19 2.06 -17.16
CA ASP A 104 -2.81 2.55 -17.09
C ASP A 104 -2.58 3.69 -16.09
N HIS A 105 -3.64 4.39 -15.70
CA HIS A 105 -3.57 5.61 -14.89
C HIS A 105 -4.08 5.38 -13.46
N ARG A 106 -5.07 4.51 -13.29
CA ARG A 106 -5.76 4.31 -12.01
C ARG A 106 -6.14 2.85 -11.83
N PHE A 107 -5.78 2.33 -10.66
CA PHE A 107 -6.38 1.14 -10.08
C PHE A 107 -7.36 1.57 -8.99
N VAL A 108 -8.64 1.23 -9.15
CA VAL A 108 -9.72 1.67 -8.25
C VAL A 108 -10.61 0.52 -7.80
N GLY A 109 -11.18 0.70 -6.61
CA GLY A 109 -12.31 -0.07 -6.11
C GLY A 109 -13.53 0.84 -5.97
N LEU A 110 -14.70 0.39 -6.43
CA LEU A 110 -15.96 1.14 -6.38
C LEU A 110 -16.95 0.35 -5.54
N ASN A 111 -17.35 0.88 -4.37
CA ASN A 111 -18.45 0.30 -3.61
C ASN A 111 -19.77 0.74 -4.24
N LEU A 112 -20.52 -0.24 -4.75
CA LEU A 112 -21.75 -0.01 -5.51
C LEU A 112 -22.95 0.39 -4.64
N ASN A 113 -22.86 0.20 -3.31
CA ASN A 113 -23.93 0.50 -2.37
C ASN A 113 -23.84 1.93 -1.81
N ASN A 114 -22.62 2.41 -1.52
CA ASN A 114 -22.41 3.70 -0.86
C ASN A 114 -21.68 4.75 -1.72
N ARG A 115 -21.25 4.37 -2.94
CA ARG A 115 -20.50 5.22 -3.88
C ARG A 115 -19.11 5.65 -3.39
N CYS A 116 -18.54 4.92 -2.44
CA CYS A 116 -17.16 5.09 -2.02
C CYS A 116 -16.20 4.61 -3.11
N VAL A 117 -15.09 5.33 -3.27
CA VAL A 117 -14.00 5.00 -4.19
C VAL A 117 -12.73 4.74 -3.39
N ALA A 118 -12.21 3.52 -3.49
CA ALA A 118 -10.87 3.17 -3.05
C ALA A 118 -9.87 3.46 -4.18
N ASP A 119 -8.87 4.29 -3.91
CA ASP A 119 -7.80 4.58 -4.86
C ASP A 119 -6.53 3.83 -4.44
N ASN A 120 -5.91 3.11 -5.37
CA ASN A 120 -4.74 2.29 -5.09
C ASN A 120 -3.56 3.09 -4.54
N SER A 121 -3.28 4.28 -5.08
CA SER A 121 -2.14 5.08 -4.62
C SER A 121 -2.33 5.49 -3.16
N LYS A 122 -3.55 5.91 -2.82
CA LYS A 122 -3.92 6.26 -1.45
C LYS A 122 -3.83 5.06 -0.51
N ALA A 123 -4.46 3.94 -0.89
CA ALA A 123 -4.49 2.73 -0.08
C ALA A 123 -3.09 2.16 0.15
N THR A 124 -2.24 2.15 -0.88
CA THR A 124 -0.86 1.67 -0.81
C THR A 124 -0.01 2.52 0.13
N GLY A 125 -0.03 3.84 -0.01
CA GLY A 125 0.74 4.71 0.89
C GLY A 125 0.32 4.55 2.35
N GLN A 126 -0.99 4.47 2.58
CA GLN A 126 -1.56 4.30 3.92
C GLN A 126 -1.18 2.97 4.56
N VAL A 127 -1.29 1.86 3.83
CA VAL A 127 -1.00 0.53 4.38
C VAL A 127 0.49 0.29 4.61
N PHE A 128 1.37 0.79 3.74
CA PHE A 128 2.82 0.66 3.95
C PHE A 128 3.30 1.54 5.10
N ALA A 129 2.74 2.74 5.29
CA ALA A 129 3.00 3.55 6.49
C ALA A 129 2.54 2.82 7.77
N SER A 130 1.40 2.15 7.71
CA SER A 130 0.83 1.38 8.84
C SER A 130 1.63 0.10 9.11
N ALA A 131 2.16 -0.55 8.07
CA ALA A 131 3.06 -1.68 8.20
C ALA A 131 4.37 -1.26 8.87
N LEU A 132 4.93 -0.10 8.49
CA LEU A 132 6.13 0.46 9.12
C LEU A 132 5.89 0.78 10.61
N ASP A 133 4.73 1.35 10.94
CA ASP A 133 4.29 1.58 12.31
C ASP A 133 4.31 0.30 13.15
N LEU A 134 3.73 -0.78 12.62
CA LEU A 134 3.69 -2.08 13.30
C LEU A 134 5.09 -2.71 13.43
N MET A 135 5.94 -2.62 12.39
CA MET A 135 7.35 -3.06 12.48
C MET A 135 8.12 -2.31 13.58
N ALA A 136 7.90 -1.00 13.68
CA ALA A 136 8.51 -0.13 14.68
C ALA A 136 7.92 -0.31 16.08
N LYS A 137 6.81 -1.05 16.22
CA LYS A 137 5.99 -1.15 17.44
C LYS A 137 5.47 0.22 17.91
N GLY A 138 5.13 1.08 16.95
CA GLY A 138 4.70 2.45 17.16
C GLY A 138 5.72 3.46 16.65
N ILE A 139 5.32 4.31 15.71
CA ILE A 139 6.13 5.43 15.15
C ILE A 139 5.82 6.79 15.76
N LYS A 140 4.94 6.86 16.76
CA LYS A 140 4.64 8.13 17.44
C LYS A 140 5.93 8.80 17.94
N ASP A 141 6.06 10.09 17.68
CA ASP A 141 7.21 10.94 18.00
C ASP A 141 8.54 10.52 17.33
N CYS A 142 8.54 9.47 16.49
CA CYS A 142 9.70 9.05 15.73
C CYS A 142 9.86 9.88 14.45
N LYS A 143 11.11 10.05 14.01
CA LYS A 143 11.41 10.63 12.69
C LYS A 143 11.31 9.56 11.62
N VAL A 144 10.44 9.76 10.64
CA VAL A 144 10.22 8.85 9.53
C VAL A 144 10.52 9.57 8.22
N LEU A 145 11.46 9.02 7.46
CA LEU A 145 11.82 9.50 6.13
C LEU A 145 10.82 8.95 5.10
N VAL A 146 10.25 9.82 4.29
CA VAL A 146 9.46 9.47 3.11
C VAL A 146 10.29 9.81 1.88
N LEU A 147 10.77 8.78 1.19
CA LEU A 147 11.47 8.89 -0.08
C LEU A 147 10.44 8.79 -1.22
N GLY A 148 10.34 9.85 -2.01
CA GLY A 148 9.34 10.00 -3.08
C GLY A 148 8.07 10.66 -2.60
N CYS A 149 7.78 11.85 -3.13
CA CYS A 149 6.67 12.74 -2.76
C CYS A 149 5.54 12.72 -3.80
N GLY A 150 5.38 11.61 -4.53
CA GLY A 150 4.26 11.34 -5.43
C GLY A 150 2.96 10.93 -4.68
N PRO A 151 1.93 10.44 -5.39
CA PRO A 151 0.64 10.09 -4.79
C PRO A 151 0.70 9.08 -3.63
N VAL A 152 1.54 8.04 -3.76
CA VAL A 152 1.76 7.04 -2.70
C VAL A 152 2.49 7.65 -1.51
N GLY A 153 3.57 8.39 -1.76
CA GLY A 153 4.32 9.09 -0.71
C GLY A 153 3.50 10.13 0.04
N GLU A 154 2.61 10.85 -0.64
CA GLU A 154 1.66 11.77 -0.02
C GLU A 154 0.71 11.04 0.93
N ALA A 155 0.10 9.93 0.49
CA ALA A 155 -0.81 9.16 1.32
C ALA A 155 -0.09 8.54 2.54
N ALA A 156 1.15 8.09 2.35
CA ALA A 156 2.01 7.65 3.43
C ALA A 156 2.31 8.78 4.43
N ALA A 157 2.75 9.95 3.96
CA ALA A 157 3.03 11.10 4.81
C ALA A 157 1.82 11.51 5.66
N ARG A 158 0.62 11.57 5.06
CA ARG A 158 -0.63 11.83 5.80
C ARG A 158 -0.88 10.81 6.90
N THR A 159 -0.67 9.53 6.59
CA THR A 159 -0.87 8.43 7.55
C THR A 159 0.13 8.51 8.70
N LEU A 160 1.41 8.72 8.40
CA LEU A 160 2.47 8.89 9.41
C LEU A 160 2.19 10.08 10.33
N LEU A 161 1.71 11.21 9.80
CA LEU A 161 1.30 12.37 10.61
C LEU A 161 0.14 12.03 11.54
N SER A 162 -0.86 11.30 11.05
CA SER A 162 -2.01 10.87 11.87
C SER A 162 -1.62 9.91 13.00
N LEU A 163 -0.55 9.12 12.78
CA LEU A 163 0.06 8.25 13.78
C LEU A 163 1.01 9.00 14.74
N GLY A 164 1.22 10.31 14.52
CA GLY A 164 2.01 11.17 15.39
C GLY A 164 3.51 11.16 15.11
N ALA A 165 3.97 10.72 13.92
CA ALA A 165 5.38 10.81 13.55
C ALA A 165 5.81 12.24 13.19
N GLN A 166 7.12 12.44 13.23
CA GLN A 166 7.81 13.53 12.55
C GLN A 166 8.16 13.08 11.13
N VAL A 167 7.59 13.73 10.12
CA VAL A 167 7.71 13.31 8.72
C VAL A 167 8.80 14.12 8.04
N ILE A 168 9.79 13.42 7.50
CA ILE A 168 10.89 14.01 6.75
C ILE A 168 10.65 13.68 5.29
N LEU A 169 10.35 14.68 4.48
CA LEU A 169 10.11 14.53 3.05
C LEU A 169 11.42 14.67 2.29
N CYS A 170 11.68 13.75 1.38
CA CYS A 170 12.80 13.81 0.46
C CYS A 170 12.36 13.30 -0.91
N ASP A 171 12.68 14.05 -1.95
CA ASP A 171 12.39 13.70 -3.33
C ASP A 171 13.56 14.17 -4.21
N ILE A 172 13.90 13.39 -5.23
CA ILE A 172 14.92 13.76 -6.23
C ILE A 172 14.58 15.08 -6.92
N HIS A 173 13.29 15.41 -7.00
CA HIS A 173 12.77 16.67 -7.49
C HIS A 173 12.28 17.50 -6.30
N LEU A 174 13.17 18.34 -5.75
CA LEU A 174 12.89 19.19 -4.59
C LEU A 174 11.53 19.93 -4.63
N PRO A 175 11.07 20.50 -5.78
CA PRO A 175 9.75 21.12 -5.83
C PRO A 175 8.59 20.17 -5.48
N ALA A 176 8.71 18.86 -5.71
CA ALA A 176 7.67 17.89 -5.32
C ALA A 176 7.52 17.80 -3.80
N ALA A 177 8.64 17.75 -3.06
CA ALA A 177 8.64 17.75 -1.60
C ALA A 177 8.08 19.07 -1.02
N LEU A 178 8.46 20.20 -1.62
CA LEU A 178 7.93 21.52 -1.25
C LEU A 178 6.42 21.62 -1.48
N SER A 179 5.95 21.23 -2.67
CA SER A 179 4.52 21.24 -2.99
C SER A 179 3.72 20.27 -2.12
N LEU A 180 4.29 19.11 -1.76
CA LEU A 180 3.64 18.20 -0.83
C LEU A 180 3.52 18.82 0.56
N LYS A 181 4.59 19.43 1.09
CA LYS A 181 4.54 20.15 2.37
C LYS A 181 3.48 21.25 2.37
N GLU A 182 3.36 22.00 1.28
CA GLU A 182 2.32 23.02 1.11
C GLU A 182 0.91 22.40 1.12
N ARG A 183 0.66 21.31 0.37
CA ARG A 183 -0.64 20.59 0.40
C ARG A 183 -1.00 20.03 1.77
N LEU A 184 -0.01 19.77 2.62
CA LEU A 184 -0.18 19.25 3.97
C LEU A 184 -0.20 20.34 5.04
N CYS A 185 -0.05 21.63 4.70
CA CYS A 185 0.12 22.69 5.71
C CYS A 185 -1.03 22.84 6.71
N LEU A 186 -2.24 22.43 6.33
CA LEU A 186 -3.44 22.44 7.19
C LEU A 186 -3.74 21.06 7.81
N TYR A 187 -2.92 20.05 7.52
CA TYR A 187 -3.14 18.72 8.06
C TYR A 187 -2.78 18.67 9.55
N PRO A 188 -3.52 17.92 10.40
CA PRO A 188 -3.11 17.71 11.77
C PRO A 188 -1.66 17.18 11.85
N GLY A 189 -0.82 17.85 12.63
CA GLY A 189 0.61 17.51 12.73
C GLY A 189 1.51 18.13 11.66
N ALA A 190 1.02 19.01 10.77
CA ALA A 190 1.82 19.63 9.70
C ALA A 190 3.13 20.30 10.17
N ASN A 191 3.17 20.82 11.40
CA ASN A 191 4.38 21.40 12.01
C ASN A 191 5.52 20.38 12.17
N ASN A 192 5.20 19.07 12.09
CA ASN A 192 6.16 17.98 12.18
C ASN A 192 6.75 17.60 10.81
N ILE A 193 6.50 18.38 9.76
CA ILE A 193 7.04 18.14 8.41
C ILE A 193 8.35 18.91 8.18
N VAL A 194 9.43 18.17 7.95
CA VAL A 194 10.74 18.68 7.56
C VAL A 194 11.05 18.25 6.12
N ILE A 195 11.83 19.04 5.40
CA ILE A 195 12.35 18.67 4.07
C ILE A 195 13.85 18.42 4.21
N GLU A 196 14.33 17.31 3.66
CA GLU A 196 15.75 17.03 3.47
C GLU A 196 16.05 17.01 1.97
N GLU A 197 17.04 17.79 1.55
CA GLU A 197 17.39 17.94 0.13
C GLU A 197 18.37 16.84 -0.34
N ASP A 198 19.15 16.26 0.57
CA ASP A 198 20.15 15.24 0.27
C ASP A 198 19.67 13.86 0.76
N VAL A 199 19.36 12.99 -0.21
CA VAL A 199 18.92 11.60 0.02
C VAL A 199 19.94 10.79 0.81
N SER A 200 21.24 10.94 0.50
CA SER A 200 22.30 10.17 1.16
C SER A 200 22.45 10.58 2.62
N MET A 201 22.41 11.89 2.88
CA MET A 201 22.40 12.43 4.24
C MET A 201 21.15 11.99 4.99
N ALA A 202 19.97 12.04 4.37
CA ALA A 202 18.72 11.61 5.00
C ALA A 202 18.78 10.12 5.40
N LEU A 203 19.21 9.24 4.49
CA LEU A 203 19.34 7.80 4.74
C LEU A 203 20.34 7.47 5.86
N SER A 204 21.37 8.29 6.06
CA SER A 204 22.32 8.10 7.16
C SER A 204 21.78 8.52 8.54
N LYS A 205 20.74 9.36 8.58
CA LYS A 205 20.21 9.98 9.81
C LYS A 205 19.00 9.25 10.40
N TYR A 206 18.16 8.64 9.55
CA TYR A 206 16.83 8.19 9.96
C TYR A 206 16.70 6.66 9.91
N GLY A 207 16.20 6.08 11.01
CA GLY A 207 16.03 4.64 11.16
C GLY A 207 14.70 4.09 10.62
N TYR A 208 13.74 4.93 10.26
CA TYR A 208 12.46 4.51 9.68
C TYR A 208 12.30 5.16 8.32
N VAL A 209 12.08 4.35 7.29
CA VAL A 209 12.02 4.81 5.91
C VAL A 209 10.78 4.21 5.23
N LEU A 210 10.03 5.07 4.56
CA LEU A 210 9.02 4.68 3.60
C LEU A 210 9.52 5.04 2.20
N GLU A 211 9.74 4.02 1.38
CA GLU A 211 10.38 4.13 0.07
C GLU A 211 9.33 3.97 -1.04
N ALA A 212 8.83 5.10 -1.55
CA ALA A 212 7.73 5.16 -2.51
C ALA A 212 8.16 5.70 -3.88
N THR A 213 9.38 5.37 -4.32
CA THR A 213 9.87 5.73 -5.65
C THR A 213 9.74 4.55 -6.62
N PRO A 214 9.50 4.81 -7.92
CA PRO A 214 9.50 3.77 -8.95
C PRO A 214 10.91 3.61 -9.53
N SER A 215 11.92 3.36 -8.70
CA SER A 215 13.33 3.37 -9.12
C SER A 215 14.16 2.38 -8.33
N VAL A 216 15.13 1.75 -9.00
CA VAL A 216 16.13 0.88 -8.37
C VAL A 216 17.19 1.68 -7.62
N ASP A 217 17.85 1.05 -6.66
CA ASP A 217 19.02 1.57 -5.96
C ASP A 217 18.84 2.94 -5.29
N THR A 218 17.61 3.30 -4.91
CA THR A 218 17.33 4.53 -4.14
C THR A 218 17.81 4.44 -2.70
N ILE A 219 17.98 3.22 -2.18
CA ILE A 219 18.65 2.96 -0.91
C ILE A 219 19.88 2.08 -1.18
N PRO A 220 21.07 2.69 -1.39
CA PRO A 220 22.30 1.95 -1.65
C PRO A 220 22.69 1.06 -0.46
N ASP A 221 23.21 -0.15 -0.74
CA ASP A 221 23.62 -1.13 0.28
C ASP A 221 24.54 -0.55 1.37
N LYS A 222 25.45 0.35 1.00
CA LYS A 222 26.40 1.00 1.92
C LYS A 222 25.74 1.91 2.96
N LEU A 223 24.50 2.34 2.71
CA LEU A 223 23.71 3.19 3.61
C LEU A 223 22.73 2.38 4.45
N ILE A 224 22.60 1.08 4.19
CA ILE A 224 21.77 0.19 5.02
C ILE A 224 22.47 -0.02 6.36
N CYS A 225 21.84 0.45 7.43
CA CYS A 225 22.32 0.27 8.80
C CYS A 225 21.45 -0.74 9.56
N ASN A 226 21.98 -1.34 10.65
CA ASN A 226 21.32 -2.44 11.38
C ASN A 226 20.01 -2.05 12.09
N HIS A 227 19.76 -0.76 12.30
CA HIS A 227 18.56 -0.26 12.97
C HIS A 227 17.53 0.33 12.00
N MET A 228 17.79 0.27 10.69
CA MET A 228 16.88 0.78 9.66
C MET A 228 15.69 -0.18 9.47
N PHE A 229 14.48 0.34 9.43
CA PHE A 229 13.29 -0.36 8.98
C PHE A 229 12.74 0.33 7.73
N VAL A 230 12.41 -0.46 6.72
CA VAL A 230 11.95 0.04 5.43
C VAL A 230 10.62 -0.60 5.07
N ALA A 231 9.64 0.22 4.72
CA ALA A 231 8.44 -0.18 4.02
C ALA A 231 8.48 0.40 2.60
N ALA A 232 8.58 -0.46 1.59
CA ALA A 232 8.86 -0.07 0.21
C ALA A 232 7.76 -0.54 -0.75
N PRO A 233 6.73 0.28 -1.04
CA PRO A 233 5.74 -0.01 -2.07
C PRO A 233 6.27 0.18 -3.51
N GLY A 234 7.46 0.77 -3.69
CA GLY A 234 8.04 1.05 -5.01
C GLY A 234 8.20 -0.19 -5.89
N VAL A 235 7.83 -0.08 -7.16
CA VAL A 235 8.11 -1.09 -8.19
C VAL A 235 8.79 -0.41 -9.38
N PRO A 236 10.04 -0.77 -9.74
CA PRO A 236 10.89 -1.77 -9.07
C PRO A 236 11.30 -1.33 -7.66
N LEU A 237 11.70 -2.30 -6.82
CA LEU A 237 12.14 -2.07 -5.44
C LEU A 237 13.45 -1.24 -5.42
N GLY A 238 13.49 -0.20 -4.59
CA GLY A 238 14.65 0.69 -4.43
C GLY A 238 15.86 0.11 -3.68
N ILE A 239 15.77 -1.14 -3.22
CA ILE A 239 16.83 -1.87 -2.53
C ILE A 239 17.28 -3.04 -3.39
N SER A 240 18.59 -3.21 -3.54
CA SER A 240 19.18 -4.32 -4.30
C SER A 240 18.88 -5.69 -3.65
N GLU A 241 19.09 -6.78 -4.39
CA GLU A 241 18.97 -8.14 -3.82
C GLU A 241 19.90 -8.37 -2.62
N ASN A 242 21.11 -7.79 -2.65
CA ASN A 242 22.05 -7.88 -1.53
C ASN A 242 21.56 -7.05 -0.35
N GLY A 243 21.06 -5.85 -0.59
CA GLY A 243 20.41 -5.03 0.42
C GLY A 243 19.23 -5.73 1.09
N CYS A 244 18.41 -6.47 0.34
CA CYS A 244 17.31 -7.28 0.88
C CYS A 244 17.82 -8.34 1.88
N LYS A 245 18.95 -9.00 1.58
CA LYS A 245 19.59 -9.98 2.47
C LYS A 245 20.16 -9.34 3.74
N ILE A 246 20.58 -8.07 3.68
CA ILE A 246 21.05 -7.30 4.83
C ILE A 246 19.85 -6.86 5.70
N MET A 247 18.77 -6.43 5.06
CA MET A 247 17.56 -5.94 5.75
C MET A 247 16.79 -7.06 6.45
N LYS A 248 16.65 -8.22 5.81
CA LYS A 248 15.90 -9.38 6.34
C LYS A 248 14.49 -8.96 6.82
N ASP A 249 14.21 -9.16 8.10
CA ASP A 249 12.91 -8.88 8.73
C ASP A 249 12.60 -7.39 8.88
N ARG A 250 13.57 -6.52 8.57
CA ARG A 250 13.41 -5.06 8.63
C ARG A 250 12.93 -4.45 7.31
N LEU A 251 12.60 -5.26 6.31
CA LEU A 251 12.03 -4.82 5.04
C LEU A 251 10.64 -5.43 4.83
N ILE A 252 9.67 -4.57 4.54
CA ILE A 252 8.39 -4.96 3.93
C ILE A 252 8.34 -4.41 2.52
N HIS A 253 8.12 -5.31 1.57
CA HIS A 253 7.91 -5.02 0.16
C HIS A 253 6.98 -6.08 -0.40
N ASP A 254 6.01 -5.65 -1.18
CA ASP A 254 5.24 -6.48 -2.09
C ASP A 254 4.82 -5.64 -3.31
N LYS A 255 4.24 -6.30 -4.30
CA LYS A 255 3.89 -5.65 -5.57
C LYS A 255 2.43 -5.26 -5.66
N LEU A 256 1.57 -5.87 -4.84
CA LEU A 256 0.12 -5.73 -4.99
C LEU A 256 -0.67 -6.10 -3.72
N GLU A 257 -0.17 -7.04 -2.92
CA GLU A 257 -0.84 -7.71 -1.83
C GLU A 257 -1.36 -6.74 -0.76
N LEU A 258 -0.48 -5.91 -0.17
CA LEU A 258 -0.88 -4.94 0.84
C LEU A 258 -1.82 -3.88 0.26
N GLY A 259 -1.52 -3.37 -0.94
CA GLY A 259 -2.34 -2.37 -1.62
C GLY A 259 -3.78 -2.84 -1.85
N VAL A 260 -3.95 -4.05 -2.41
CA VAL A 260 -5.28 -4.66 -2.62
C VAL A 260 -5.99 -4.92 -1.30
N ALA A 261 -5.30 -5.44 -0.29
CA ALA A 261 -5.91 -5.67 1.02
C ALA A 261 -6.45 -4.37 1.64
N ALA A 262 -5.66 -3.30 1.57
CA ALA A 262 -6.03 -1.98 2.03
C ALA A 262 -7.23 -1.42 1.26
N MET A 263 -7.25 -1.53 -0.07
CA MET A 263 -8.38 -1.11 -0.87
C MET A 263 -9.65 -1.88 -0.48
N ALA A 264 -9.58 -3.21 -0.38
CA ALA A 264 -10.72 -4.06 -0.05
C ALA A 264 -11.30 -3.73 1.33
N VAL A 265 -10.46 -3.57 2.34
CA VAL A 265 -10.88 -3.17 3.70
C VAL A 265 -11.50 -1.77 3.68
N SER A 266 -10.97 -0.83 2.89
CA SER A 266 -11.53 0.53 2.78
C SER A 266 -12.93 0.56 2.18
N LEU A 267 -13.28 -0.42 1.33
CA LEU A 267 -14.60 -0.53 0.71
C LEU A 267 -15.67 -1.03 1.67
N LEU A 268 -15.29 -1.69 2.76
CA LEU A 268 -16.21 -2.05 3.83
C LEU A 268 -16.65 -0.76 4.54
N SER A 269 -17.94 -0.58 4.78
CA SER A 269 -18.49 0.58 5.49
C SER A 269 -19.54 0.12 6.48
#